data_AF-A0A011PBV6-F1
#
_entry.id   AF-A0A011PBV6-F1
#
_cell.length_a   1.000
_cell.length_b   1.000
_cell.length_c   1.000
_cell.angle_alpha   90.00
_cell.angle_beta   90.00
_cell.angle_gamma   90.00
#
_symmetry.space_group_name_H-M   'P 1'
#
loop_
_entity.id
_entity.type
_entity.pdbx_description
1 polymer ?
#
loop_
_entity_poly.entity_id
_entity_poly.type
_entity_poly.pdbx_seq_one_letter_code
_entity_poly.pdbx_strand_id
1 'polypeptide(L)'
;MKVLDSGARGSTTTFVERGIGDVLLAWENEAHLSLREAGADKLEIVTPSLSILAEPPVTVVDKVVDKRGTRQVAQAYLEYLYSPEGQELAARHFYRPTDAQVAAKYAKQFVRTRLITVDKVFGGWRNAQKLHFSDGGIFDQIFVPGKR
;
A
#
# COMPACT_ATOMS: atom_id res chain seq x y z
N MET A 1 23.71 7.36 -6.02
CA MET A 1 22.82 8.39 -5.43
C MET A 1 21.92 7.65 -4.44
N LYS A 2 21.79 8.10 -3.19
CA LYS A 2 20.82 7.48 -2.26
C LYS A 2 19.45 8.06 -2.59
N VAL A 3 18.52 7.24 -3.08
CA VAL A 3 17.15 7.64 -3.38
C VAL A 3 16.29 7.28 -2.17
N LEU A 4 15.70 8.29 -1.54
CA LEU A 4 14.70 8.18 -0.48
C LEU A 4 13.55 9.09 -0.88
N ASP A 5 12.71 8.58 -1.78
CA ASP A 5 11.50 9.30 -2.18
C ASP A 5 10.50 9.33 -1.02
N SER A 6 9.69 10.39 -0.96
CA SER A 6 8.76 10.64 0.14
C SER A 6 7.55 9.69 0.18
N GLY A 7 7.38 8.84 -0.84
CA GLY A 7 6.29 7.87 -0.89
C GLY A 7 6.30 7.02 -2.15
N ALA A 8 5.38 6.05 -2.19
CA ALA A 8 5.31 5.00 -3.20
C ALA A 8 5.34 5.54 -4.65
N ARG A 9 4.49 6.52 -4.97
CA ARG A 9 4.43 7.08 -6.33
C ARG A 9 5.74 7.76 -6.74
N GLY A 10 6.41 8.44 -5.81
CA GLY A 10 7.73 9.04 -6.06
C GLY A 10 8.76 7.96 -6.40
N SER A 11 8.81 6.88 -5.62
CA SER A 11 9.68 5.74 -5.89
C SER A 11 9.37 5.06 -7.23
N THR A 12 8.09 4.92 -7.57
CA THR A 12 7.66 4.40 -8.88
C THR A 12 8.18 5.27 -10.02
N THR A 13 8.01 6.60 -9.95
CA THR A 13 8.54 7.52 -10.97
C THR A 13 10.07 7.42 -11.09
N THR A 14 10.80 7.35 -9.97
CA THR A 14 12.26 7.19 -9.99
C THR A 14 12.69 5.87 -10.66
N PHE A 15 11.98 4.78 -10.40
CA PHE A 15 12.29 3.49 -10.98
C PHE A 15 11.89 3.40 -12.46
N VAL A 16 10.62 3.71 -12.77
CA VAL A 16 10.02 3.50 -14.10
C VAL A 16 10.43 4.57 -15.11
N GLU A 17 10.39 5.85 -14.73
CA GLU A 17 10.64 6.94 -15.66
C GLU A 17 12.12 7.34 -15.70
N ARG A 18 12.82 7.29 -14.55
CA ARG A 18 14.23 7.69 -14.47
C ARG A 18 15.21 6.52 -14.57
N GLY A 19 14.73 5.28 -14.55
CA GLY A 19 15.56 4.08 -14.71
C GLY A 19 16.57 3.89 -13.59
N ILE A 20 16.25 4.32 -12.36
CA ILE A 20 17.16 4.22 -11.22
C ILE A 20 16.78 3.01 -10.34
N GLY A 21 17.69 2.05 -10.26
CA GLY A 21 17.55 0.82 -9.47
C GLY A 21 17.16 -0.38 -10.33
N ASP A 22 17.50 -1.58 -9.88
CA ASP A 22 17.20 -2.83 -10.59
C ASP A 22 15.87 -3.47 -10.13
N VAL A 23 15.46 -3.19 -8.89
CA VAL A 23 14.23 -3.70 -8.27
C VAL A 23 13.58 -2.62 -7.42
N LEU A 24 12.25 -2.48 -7.53
CA LEU A 24 11.43 -1.63 -6.68
C LEU A 24 10.59 -2.47 -5.72
N LEU A 25 10.69 -2.21 -4.41
CA LEU A 25 9.70 -2.69 -3.44
C LEU A 25 8.42 -1.85 -3.57
N ALA A 26 7.47 -2.35 -4.33
CA ALA A 26 6.25 -1.65 -4.69
C ALA A 26 5.04 -2.12 -3.88
N TRP A 27 4.06 -1.22 -3.71
CA TRP A 27 2.69 -1.64 -3.45
C TRP A 27 2.16 -2.41 -4.66
N GLU A 28 1.38 -3.49 -4.43
CA GLU A 28 0.88 -4.34 -5.52
C GLU A 28 0.04 -3.55 -6.53
N ASN A 29 -0.78 -2.59 -6.06
CA ASN A 29 -1.57 -1.73 -6.94
C ASN A 29 -0.69 -0.83 -7.84
N GLU A 30 0.40 -0.28 -7.31
CA GLU A 30 1.36 0.56 -8.06
C GLU A 30 2.14 -0.28 -9.08
N ALA A 31 2.49 -1.52 -8.73
CA ALA A 31 3.19 -2.42 -9.63
C ALA A 31 2.32 -2.79 -10.85
N HIS A 32 1.05 -3.14 -10.63
CA HIS A 32 0.11 -3.39 -11.73
C HIS A 32 -0.22 -2.13 -12.55
N LEU A 33 -0.32 -0.98 -11.90
CA LEU A 33 -0.51 0.30 -12.60
C LEU A 33 0.70 0.61 -13.50
N SER A 34 1.91 0.39 -13.00
CA SER A 34 3.14 0.60 -13.75
C SER A 34 3.25 -0.34 -14.95
N LEU A 35 2.87 -1.61 -14.83
CA LEU A 35 2.77 -2.52 -15.97
C LEU A 35 1.75 -2.03 -17.01
N ARG A 36 0.59 -1.52 -16.56
CA ARG A 36 -0.46 -1.00 -17.44
C ARG A 36 0.01 0.27 -18.18
N GLU A 37 0.74 1.16 -17.51
CA GLU A 37 1.19 2.45 -18.07
C GLU A 37 2.47 2.32 -18.93
N ALA A 38 3.46 1.54 -18.47
CA ALA A 38 4.78 1.46 -19.12
C ALA A 38 4.87 0.38 -20.21
N GLY A 39 3.96 -0.60 -20.21
CA GLY A 39 4.01 -1.80 -21.05
C GLY A 39 4.70 -2.98 -20.36
N ALA A 40 4.19 -4.19 -20.59
CA ALA A 40 4.69 -5.43 -19.97
C ALA A 40 6.06 -5.90 -20.51
N ASP A 41 6.57 -5.23 -21.52
CA ASP A 41 7.88 -5.45 -22.15
C ASP A 41 9.04 -4.78 -21.41
N LYS A 42 8.75 -3.84 -20.49
CA LYS A 42 9.77 -3.09 -19.75
C LYS A 42 9.93 -3.50 -18.29
N LEU A 43 8.88 -4.09 -17.72
CA LEU A 43 8.78 -4.38 -16.29
C LEU A 43 8.21 -5.78 -16.09
N GLU A 44 8.64 -6.41 -15.00
CA GLU A 44 8.10 -7.69 -14.53
C GLU A 44 7.70 -7.54 -13.07
N ILE A 45 6.55 -8.14 -12.68
CA ILE A 45 6.18 -8.27 -11.28
C ILE A 45 6.72 -9.59 -10.75
N VAL A 46 7.66 -9.52 -9.82
CA VAL A 46 8.15 -10.67 -9.07
C VAL A 46 7.40 -10.75 -7.73
N THR A 47 6.56 -11.78 -7.56
CA THR A 47 5.87 -12.02 -6.29
C THR A 47 6.73 -12.90 -5.36
N PRO A 48 7.15 -12.41 -4.18
CA PRO A 48 7.96 -13.20 -3.26
C PRO A 48 7.16 -14.35 -2.62
N SER A 49 7.86 -15.34 -2.07
CA SER A 49 7.25 -16.51 -1.39
C SER A 49 6.62 -16.17 -0.03
N LEU A 50 6.86 -14.97 0.47
CA LEU A 50 6.33 -14.39 1.70
C LEU A 50 6.21 -12.88 1.50
N SER A 51 5.08 -12.30 1.90
CA SER A 51 4.87 -10.85 1.98
C SER A 51 4.01 -10.51 3.20
N ILE A 52 3.67 -9.23 3.37
CA ILE A 52 2.84 -8.72 4.46
C ILE A 52 1.46 -8.31 3.94
N LEU A 53 0.41 -8.63 4.69
CA LEU A 53 -0.92 -8.07 4.46
C LEU A 53 -0.89 -6.60 4.87
N ALA A 54 -1.00 -5.72 3.89
CA ALA A 54 -1.11 -4.30 4.12
C ALA A 54 -2.57 -3.88 4.11
N GLU A 55 -3.02 -3.20 5.17
CA GLU A 55 -4.43 -2.87 5.42
C GLU A 55 -4.58 -1.35 5.59
N PRO A 56 -4.74 -0.57 4.50
CA PRO A 56 -4.84 0.88 4.57
C PRO A 56 -6.15 1.31 5.28
N PRO A 57 -6.09 1.86 6.51
CA PRO A 57 -7.30 2.19 7.25
C PRO A 57 -7.87 3.54 6.81
N VAL A 58 -9.19 3.68 6.90
CA VAL A 58 -9.92 4.94 6.68
C VAL A 58 -10.69 5.33 7.93
N THR A 59 -10.85 6.63 8.19
CA THR A 59 -11.61 7.14 9.35
C THR A 59 -12.25 8.48 9.07
N VAL A 60 -13.40 8.72 9.71
CA VAL A 60 -13.96 10.07 9.85
C VAL A 60 -13.11 10.85 10.86
N VAL A 61 -12.93 12.16 10.63
CA VAL A 61 -12.26 13.06 11.57
C VAL A 61 -13.30 13.86 12.33
N ASP A 62 -13.71 13.38 13.50
CA ASP A 62 -14.87 13.88 14.27
C ASP A 62 -14.88 15.40 14.45
N LYS A 63 -13.80 15.96 15.00
CA LYS A 63 -13.67 17.41 15.25
C LYS A 63 -13.87 18.25 13.99
N VAL A 64 -13.49 17.75 12.81
CA VAL A 64 -13.60 18.48 11.55
C VAL A 64 -15.03 18.40 11.02
N VAL A 65 -15.62 17.20 11.00
CA VAL A 65 -16.98 17.02 10.47
C VAL A 65 -18.04 17.68 11.33
N ASP A 66 -17.85 17.71 12.65
CA ASP A 66 -18.76 18.39 13.59
C ASP A 66 -18.68 19.90 13.43
N LYS A 67 -17.46 20.45 13.30
CA LYS A 67 -17.25 21.89 13.05
C LYS A 67 -17.85 22.34 11.71
N ARG A 68 -17.83 21.48 10.69
CA ARG A 68 -18.29 21.80 9.32
C ARG A 68 -19.72 21.36 9.02
N GLY A 69 -20.37 20.62 9.94
CA GLY A 69 -21.70 20.05 9.69
C GLY A 69 -21.71 19.01 8.56
N THR A 70 -20.59 18.34 8.29
CA THR A 70 -20.44 17.41 7.15
C THR A 70 -20.40 15.94 7.56
N ARG A 71 -20.80 15.60 8.79
CA ARG A 71 -20.69 14.22 9.32
C ARG A 71 -21.41 13.21 8.45
N GLN A 72 -22.66 13.48 8.09
CA GLN A 72 -23.49 12.56 7.32
C GLN A 72 -22.86 12.23 5.95
N VAL A 73 -22.42 13.25 5.20
CA VAL A 73 -21.80 13.03 3.88
C VAL A 73 -20.43 12.35 3.98
N ALA A 74 -19.63 12.68 4.99
CA ALA A 74 -18.32 12.04 5.19
C ALA A 74 -18.46 10.56 5.58
N GLN A 75 -19.43 10.24 6.44
CA GLN A 75 -19.73 8.86 6.80
C GLN A 75 -20.23 8.06 5.60
N ALA A 76 -21.21 8.60 4.86
CA ALA A 76 -21.72 7.96 3.64
C ALA A 76 -20.62 7.72 2.61
N TYR A 77 -19.68 8.66 2.45
CA TYR A 77 -18.52 8.49 1.57
C TYR A 77 -17.67 7.28 1.95
N LEU A 78 -17.33 7.11 3.24
CA LEU A 78 -16.53 5.97 3.69
C LEU A 78 -17.30 4.65 3.63
N GLU A 79 -18.57 4.63 3.99
CA GLU A 79 -19.44 3.45 3.87
C GLU A 79 -19.56 3.01 2.40
N TYR A 80 -19.61 3.96 1.46
CA TYR A 80 -19.70 3.65 0.03
C TYR A 80 -18.46 2.91 -0.50
N LEU A 81 -17.28 3.09 0.11
CA LEU A 81 -16.09 2.32 -0.24
C LEU A 81 -16.31 0.81 -0.07
N TYR A 82 -17.20 0.41 0.85
CA TYR A 82 -17.55 -0.98 1.13
C TYR A 82 -18.82 -1.45 0.40
N SER A 83 -19.44 -0.60 -0.42
CA SER A 83 -20.51 -1.02 -1.32
C SER A 83 -19.97 -1.93 -2.43
N PRO A 84 -20.81 -2.74 -3.09
CA PRO A 84 -20.38 -3.54 -4.24
C PRO A 84 -19.70 -2.71 -5.34
N GLU A 85 -20.17 -1.48 -5.60
CA GLU A 85 -19.55 -0.58 -6.58
C GLU A 85 -18.18 -0.08 -6.10
N GLY A 86 -18.06 0.31 -4.83
CA GLY A 86 -16.78 0.73 -4.24
C GLY A 86 -15.72 -0.38 -4.29
N GLN A 87 -16.13 -1.61 -3.99
CA GLN A 87 -15.26 -2.79 -4.06
C GLN A 87 -14.89 -3.14 -5.51
N GLU A 88 -15.81 -3.02 -6.46
CA GLU A 88 -15.55 -3.19 -7.89
C GLU A 88 -14.56 -2.14 -8.41
N LEU A 89 -14.68 -0.88 -7.97
CA LEU A 89 -13.72 0.19 -8.26
C LEU A 89 -12.35 -0.14 -7.68
N ALA A 90 -12.26 -0.55 -6.41
CA ALA A 90 -11.01 -0.94 -5.78
C ALA A 90 -10.28 -2.02 -6.61
N ALA A 91 -10.99 -3.07 -7.02
CA ALA A 91 -10.42 -4.15 -7.81
C ALA A 91 -9.95 -3.70 -9.22
N ARG A 92 -10.72 -2.86 -9.92
CA ARG A 92 -10.33 -2.28 -11.22
C ARG A 92 -9.07 -1.41 -11.14
N HIS A 93 -8.85 -0.80 -9.98
CA HIS A 93 -7.68 0.00 -9.66
C HIS A 93 -6.61 -0.80 -8.89
N PHE A 94 -6.63 -2.13 -9.01
CA PHE A 94 -5.60 -3.03 -8.51
C PHE A 94 -5.46 -3.14 -6.99
N TYR A 95 -6.46 -2.70 -6.23
CA TYR A 95 -6.54 -2.99 -4.81
C TYR A 95 -7.29 -4.31 -4.58
N ARG A 96 -6.86 -5.10 -3.60
CA ARG A 96 -7.56 -6.34 -3.23
C ARG A 96 -8.88 -5.99 -2.51
N PRO A 97 -10.06 -6.31 -3.07
CA PRO A 97 -11.34 -6.04 -2.42
C PRO A 97 -11.56 -6.99 -1.23
N THR A 98 -12.30 -6.50 -0.24
CA THR A 98 -12.75 -7.25 0.95
C THR A 98 -14.07 -8.00 0.71
N ASP A 99 -14.89 -7.53 -0.23
CA ASP A 99 -16.10 -8.25 -0.65
C ASP A 99 -15.72 -9.57 -1.34
N ALA A 100 -16.27 -10.68 -0.86
CA ALA A 100 -15.89 -12.02 -1.31
C ALA A 100 -16.30 -12.30 -2.77
N GLN A 101 -17.42 -11.73 -3.22
CA GLN A 101 -17.91 -11.92 -4.58
C GLN A 101 -17.04 -11.15 -5.58
N VAL A 102 -16.71 -9.89 -5.25
CA VAL A 102 -15.81 -9.08 -6.08
C VAL A 102 -14.39 -9.67 -6.05
N ALA A 103 -13.90 -10.12 -4.90
CA ALA A 103 -12.60 -10.79 -4.79
C ALA A 103 -12.51 -12.04 -5.68
N ALA A 104 -13.55 -12.87 -5.70
CA ALA A 104 -13.61 -14.05 -6.56
C ALA A 104 -13.59 -13.67 -8.05
N LYS A 105 -14.33 -12.62 -8.44
CA LYS A 105 -14.38 -12.11 -9.82
C LYS A 105 -13.01 -11.65 -10.34
N TYR A 106 -12.22 -11.01 -9.47
CA TYR A 106 -10.91 -10.45 -9.80
C TYR A 106 -9.71 -11.35 -9.40
N ALA A 107 -9.95 -12.58 -8.95
CA ALA A 107 -8.92 -13.46 -8.40
C ALA A 107 -7.74 -13.70 -9.35
N LYS A 108 -7.95 -13.68 -10.67
CA LYS A 108 -6.90 -13.86 -11.68
C LYS A 108 -5.89 -12.70 -11.75
N GLN A 109 -6.26 -11.52 -11.25
CA GLN A 109 -5.40 -10.34 -11.27
C GLN A 109 -4.32 -10.42 -10.17
N PHE A 110 -4.59 -11.15 -9.08
CA PHE A 110 -3.77 -11.14 -7.88
C PHE A 110 -3.11 -12.48 -7.65
N VAL A 111 -1.77 -12.49 -7.66
CA VAL A 111 -1.01 -13.71 -7.38
C VAL A 111 -1.23 -14.13 -5.93
N ARG A 112 -1.41 -15.44 -5.70
CA ARG A 112 -1.49 -15.99 -4.35
C ARG A 112 -0.08 -16.10 -3.77
N THR A 113 0.12 -15.49 -2.61
CA THR A 113 1.34 -15.62 -1.82
C THR A 113 1.00 -15.76 -0.34
N ARG A 114 1.96 -16.20 0.48
CA ARG A 114 1.79 -16.26 1.92
C ARG A 114 1.91 -14.85 2.50
N LEU A 115 0.89 -14.43 3.25
CA LEU A 115 0.85 -13.12 3.89
C LEU A 115 0.91 -13.28 5.42
N ILE A 116 1.86 -12.59 6.04
CA ILE A 116 1.87 -12.35 7.48
C ILE A 116 1.12 -11.06 7.81
N THR A 117 0.63 -10.92 9.05
CA THR A 117 -0.02 -9.69 9.51
C THR A 117 0.83 -9.00 10.56
N VAL A 118 0.65 -7.68 10.68
CA VAL A 118 1.36 -6.88 11.68
C VAL A 118 1.04 -7.34 13.10
N ASP A 119 -0.21 -7.72 13.35
CA ASP A 119 -0.63 -8.22 14.66
C ASP A 119 0.07 -9.53 15.05
N LYS A 120 0.19 -10.49 14.12
CA LYS A 120 0.78 -11.80 14.42
C LYS A 120 2.29 -11.75 14.62
N VAL A 121 2.99 -10.92 13.84
CA VAL A 121 4.47 -10.92 13.81
C VAL A 121 5.06 -9.86 14.73
N PHE A 122 4.39 -8.71 14.87
CA PHE A 122 4.93 -7.58 15.63
C PHE A 122 4.09 -7.23 16.87
N GLY A 123 2.97 -7.92 17.12
CA GLY A 123 2.07 -7.60 18.23
C GLY A 123 1.33 -6.27 18.04
N GLY A 124 1.07 -5.91 16.78
CA GLY A 124 0.29 -4.73 16.39
C GLY A 124 1.13 -3.48 16.11
N TRP A 125 0.49 -2.49 15.47
CA TRP A 125 1.17 -1.31 14.92
C TRP A 125 1.91 -0.47 15.95
N ARG A 126 1.43 -0.36 17.19
CA ARG A 126 2.14 0.40 18.24
C ARG A 126 3.50 -0.20 18.57
N ASN A 127 3.58 -1.52 18.66
CA ASN A 127 4.82 -2.23 18.94
C ASN A 127 5.77 -2.19 17.74
N ALA A 128 5.25 -2.44 16.53
CA ALA A 128 6.01 -2.32 15.30
C ALA A 128 6.63 -0.91 15.13
N GLN A 129 5.82 0.14 15.30
CA GLN A 129 6.26 1.53 15.20
C GLN A 129 7.35 1.84 16.23
N LYS A 130 7.11 1.52 17.50
CA LYS A 130 8.05 1.82 18.59
C LYS A 130 9.40 1.13 18.39
N LEU A 131 9.38 -0.14 17.98
CA LEU A 131 10.59 -0.94 17.84
C LEU A 131 11.39 -0.55 16.59
N HIS A 132 10.70 -0.35 15.47
CA HIS A 132 11.37 -0.21 14.18
C HIS A 132 11.55 1.23 13.72
N PHE A 133 10.59 2.13 13.97
CA PHE A 133 10.47 3.39 13.23
C PHE A 133 10.39 4.66 14.10
N SER A 134 10.28 4.54 15.42
CA SER A 134 10.49 5.68 16.34
C SER A 134 11.96 6.08 16.37
N ASP A 135 12.25 7.33 16.77
CA ASP A 135 13.62 7.83 16.94
C ASP A 135 14.48 6.86 17.78
N GLY A 136 15.64 6.49 17.25
CA GLY A 136 16.55 5.51 17.85
C GLY A 136 16.13 4.04 17.65
N GLY A 137 15.04 3.80 16.93
CA GLY A 137 14.53 2.47 16.58
C GLY A 137 15.45 1.71 15.62
N ILE A 138 15.08 0.48 15.28
CA ILE A 138 15.92 -0.39 14.44
C ILE A 138 16.25 0.24 13.09
N PHE A 139 15.32 0.97 12.47
CA PHE A 139 15.57 1.64 11.20
C PHE A 139 16.76 2.62 11.31
N ASP A 140 16.82 3.45 12.35
CA ASP A 140 17.93 4.39 12.55
C ASP A 140 19.26 3.68 12.81
N GLN A 141 19.23 2.50 13.45
CA GLN A 141 20.43 1.71 13.74
C GLN A 141 21.03 1.08 12.48
N ILE A 142 20.17 0.62 11.55
CA ILE A 142 20.61 0.02 10.27
C ILE A 142 20.84 1.09 9.20
N PHE A 143 20.13 2.21 9.30
CA PHE A 143 20.27 3.33 8.38
C PHE A 143 21.41 4.22 8.86
N VAL A 144 22.62 3.98 8.33
CA VAL A 144 23.75 4.88 8.57
C VAL A 144 23.79 5.96 7.49
N PRO A 145 23.49 7.24 7.81
CA PRO A 145 23.76 8.33 6.89
C PRO A 145 25.28 8.41 6.67
N GLY A 146 25.74 8.27 5.43
CA GLY A 146 27.10 8.67 5.05
C GLY A 146 28.29 7.74 5.32
N LYS A 147 28.15 6.47 5.70
CA LYS A 147 29.31 5.54 5.62
C LYS A 147 29.48 5.02 4.19
N ARG A 148 30.56 5.50 3.55
CA ARG A 148 31.20 4.91 2.36
C ARG A 148 31.83 3.58 2.70
#